data_AF-A0A534ZDI6-F1
#
_entry.id   AF-A0A534ZDI6-F1
#
_cell.length_a   1.000
_cell.length_b   1.000
_cell.length_c   1.000
_cell.angle_alpha   90.00
_cell.angle_beta   90.00
_cell.angle_gamma   90.00
#
_symmetry.space_group_name_H-M   'P 1'
#
loop_
_entity.id
_entity.type
_entity.pdbx_description
1 polymer ?
#
loop_
_entity_poly.entity_id
_entity_poly.type
_entity_poly.pdbx_seq_one_letter_code
_entity_poly.pdbx_strand_id
1 'polypeptide(L)'
;MASIGAVFFVIPLPPPPSLAVSPPPILTTPVATPSLGVTASPSLPVIGSTSSVDTTTINTPASSTPTSDPPPAGGTTAPRANGTAAAPAAPPPASGSAPSDHRVTIPFTTIVVTSPLDVALIGALATLPLLLGIWLLLLLRTLTEARRARDAQIRLTLAADLGLRPRELTSLTTNALFKLREKAAFDELTGVLRRAAGISLAEHEIARAQRHRTPLAVAFIDVDGLKEANDRDGHAEGDKLLRGVAQALKDGLRGEDLLLRYGGDEFVCVLPETTARAARAKVRSVQAEADKAGMRFSFGLAELQRSDDVVALLARADRELYDFKAKRGEIVQLPPPGTARKRKQRRASA
;
A
#
# COMPACT_ATOMS: atom_id res chain seq x y z
N MET A 1 9.60 -6.81 72.97
CA MET A 1 9.75 -6.74 71.50
C MET A 1 8.69 -7.62 70.88
N ALA A 2 7.63 -7.04 70.32
CA ALA A 2 6.55 -7.80 69.68
C ALA A 2 6.92 -8.07 68.21
N SER A 3 6.86 -9.33 67.78
CA SER A 3 7.15 -9.71 66.39
C SER A 3 5.86 -9.74 65.58
N ILE A 4 5.73 -8.83 64.62
CA ILE A 4 4.57 -8.75 63.72
C ILE A 4 4.83 -9.73 62.56
N GLY A 5 4.14 -10.87 62.58
CA GLY A 5 4.15 -11.83 61.48
C GLY A 5 3.20 -11.42 60.36
N ALA A 6 3.73 -10.97 59.21
CA ALA A 6 2.94 -10.69 58.02
C ALA A 6 2.63 -11.99 57.26
N VAL A 7 1.37 -12.42 57.28
CA VAL A 7 0.90 -13.60 56.52
C VAL A 7 0.46 -13.15 55.12
N PHE A 8 1.24 -13.50 54.09
CA PHE A 8 0.86 -13.29 52.70
C PHE A 8 -0.11 -14.37 52.23
N PHE A 9 -1.35 -13.99 51.94
CA PHE A 9 -2.36 -14.85 51.31
C PHE A 9 -2.11 -14.90 49.80
N VAL A 10 -1.60 -16.03 49.29
CA VAL A 10 -1.43 -16.25 47.84
C VAL A 10 -2.72 -16.85 47.28
N ILE A 11 -3.45 -16.07 46.48
CA ILE A 11 -4.61 -16.55 45.73
C ILE A 11 -4.11 -17.16 44.41
N PRO A 12 -4.39 -18.44 44.11
CA PRO A 12 -4.01 -19.05 42.84
C PRO A 12 -4.88 -18.52 41.70
N LEU A 13 -4.23 -18.09 40.61
CA LEU A 13 -4.89 -17.64 39.38
C LEU A 13 -5.44 -18.86 38.60
N PRO A 14 -6.67 -18.82 38.06
CA PRO A 14 -7.20 -19.93 37.26
C PRO A 14 -6.42 -20.11 35.94
N PRO A 15 -6.28 -21.36 35.44
CA PRO A 15 -5.60 -21.62 34.18
C PRO A 15 -6.39 -21.10 32.96
N PRO A 16 -5.72 -20.74 31.85
CA PRO A 16 -6.38 -20.26 30.64
C PRO A 16 -7.16 -21.39 29.94
N PRO A 17 -8.25 -21.07 29.21
CA PRO A 17 -9.06 -22.07 28.52
C PRO A 17 -8.30 -22.73 27.36
N SER A 18 -8.37 -24.05 27.27
CA SER A 18 -7.75 -24.82 26.20
C SER A 18 -8.48 -24.60 24.87
N LEU A 19 -7.81 -23.98 23.91
CA LEU A 19 -8.30 -23.88 22.53
C LEU A 19 -8.22 -25.24 21.84
N ALA A 20 -9.35 -25.93 21.73
CA ALA A 20 -9.49 -27.15 20.94
C ALA A 20 -9.40 -26.82 19.44
N VAL A 21 -8.21 -26.98 18.86
CA VAL A 21 -8.01 -26.88 17.40
C VAL A 21 -8.52 -28.17 16.75
N SER A 22 -9.69 -28.08 16.10
CA SER A 22 -10.18 -29.17 15.25
C SER A 22 -9.36 -29.24 13.96
N PRO A 23 -8.90 -30.43 13.51
CA PRO A 23 -8.17 -30.57 12.26
C PRO A 23 -9.08 -30.30 11.05
N PRO A 24 -8.55 -29.74 9.94
CA PRO A 24 -9.33 -29.45 8.75
C PRO A 24 -9.75 -30.74 8.00
N PRO A 25 -10.90 -30.74 7.31
CA PRO A 25 -11.36 -31.88 6.54
C PRO A 25 -10.48 -32.13 5.30
N ILE A 26 -10.11 -33.38 5.07
CA ILE A 26 -9.35 -33.81 3.90
C ILE A 26 -10.31 -33.89 2.69
N LEU A 27 -10.18 -32.99 1.72
CA LEU A 27 -10.84 -33.14 0.42
C LEU A 27 -10.04 -34.09 -0.47
N THR A 28 -10.53 -35.32 -0.63
CA THR A 28 -10.04 -36.24 -1.67
C THR A 28 -10.75 -35.97 -2.99
N THR A 29 -10.10 -35.27 -3.92
CA THR A 29 -10.52 -35.18 -5.32
C THR A 29 -9.40 -35.72 -6.23
N PRO A 30 -9.68 -36.69 -7.12
CA PRO A 30 -8.66 -37.24 -8.00
C PRO A 30 -8.20 -36.20 -9.03
N VAL A 31 -6.87 -36.06 -9.18
CA VAL A 31 -6.26 -35.21 -10.20
C VAL A 31 -6.34 -35.90 -11.56
N ALA A 32 -7.03 -35.28 -12.52
CA ALA A 32 -6.98 -35.69 -13.91
C ALA A 32 -5.68 -35.16 -14.56
N THR A 33 -4.83 -36.07 -15.03
CA THR A 33 -3.62 -35.75 -15.82
C THR A 33 -3.98 -35.31 -17.24
N PRO A 34 -3.61 -34.11 -17.70
CA PRO A 34 -3.66 -33.76 -19.11
C PRO A 34 -2.46 -34.35 -19.86
N SER A 35 -2.72 -35.10 -20.93
CA SER A 35 -1.70 -35.62 -21.83
C SER A 35 -1.10 -34.52 -22.72
N LEU A 36 0.23 -34.48 -22.84
CA LEU A 36 0.95 -33.57 -23.74
C LEU A 36 0.70 -33.92 -25.21
N GLY A 37 -0.03 -33.05 -25.91
CA GLY A 37 -0.10 -33.06 -27.38
C GLY A 37 1.06 -32.26 -27.97
N VAL A 38 1.88 -32.89 -28.81
CA VAL A 38 3.00 -32.25 -29.51
C VAL A 38 2.52 -31.68 -30.85
N THR A 39 2.60 -30.36 -31.04
CA THR A 39 2.51 -29.73 -32.38
C THR A 39 3.34 -28.46 -32.50
N ALA A 40 4.30 -28.49 -33.45
CA ALA A 40 4.88 -27.40 -34.25
C ALA A 40 5.28 -26.05 -33.60
N SER A 41 6.59 -25.79 -33.56
CA SER A 41 7.18 -24.45 -33.41
C SER A 41 7.01 -23.59 -34.68
N PRO A 42 6.74 -22.28 -34.57
CA PRO A 42 7.00 -21.31 -35.63
C PRO A 42 8.38 -20.62 -35.43
N SER A 43 9.09 -20.40 -36.54
CA SER A 43 10.46 -19.88 -36.57
C SER A 43 10.59 -18.37 -36.30
N LEU A 44 11.72 -17.95 -35.74
CA LEU A 44 12.13 -16.53 -35.66
C LEU A 44 12.68 -16.04 -37.01
N PRO A 45 12.42 -14.78 -37.42
CA PRO A 45 13.07 -14.18 -38.58
C PRO A 45 14.51 -13.71 -38.24
N VAL A 46 15.43 -14.04 -39.13
CA VAL A 46 16.82 -13.54 -39.14
C VAL A 46 16.86 -12.16 -39.79
N ILE A 47 17.60 -11.21 -39.22
CA ILE A 47 18.03 -9.98 -39.90
C ILE A 47 19.55 -9.86 -39.78
N GLY A 48 20.19 -9.48 -40.89
CA GLY A 48 21.63 -9.64 -41.10
C GLY A 48 22.52 -8.57 -40.50
N SER A 49 23.80 -8.94 -40.37
CA SER A 49 24.92 -8.10 -39.97
C SER A 49 25.45 -7.22 -41.11
N THR A 50 25.80 -5.97 -40.81
CA THR A 50 26.79 -5.17 -41.57
C THR A 50 27.73 -4.43 -40.60
N SER A 51 28.94 -4.13 -41.07
CA SER A 51 30.14 -3.96 -40.22
C SER A 51 30.64 -2.51 -40.13
N SER A 52 31.27 -2.15 -39.01
CA SER A 52 32.46 -1.25 -38.87
C SER A 52 32.82 -1.19 -37.37
N VAL A 53 33.93 -1.78 -36.91
CA VAL A 53 35.33 -1.27 -36.98
C VAL A 53 35.50 0.05 -36.22
N ASP A 54 36.03 -0.03 -35.00
CA ASP A 54 37.41 0.45 -34.77
C ASP A 54 38.03 -0.17 -33.51
N THR A 55 39.34 -0.41 -33.55
CA THR A 55 40.13 -1.03 -32.48
C THR A 55 41.41 -0.24 -32.27
N THR A 56 41.61 0.33 -31.08
CA THR A 56 42.90 0.93 -30.71
C THR A 56 43.35 0.40 -29.35
N THR A 57 44.54 -0.20 -29.36
CA THR A 57 45.14 -0.97 -28.27
C THR A 57 46.34 -0.19 -27.68
N ILE A 58 46.81 -0.59 -26.49
CA ILE A 58 48.22 -0.44 -26.01
C ILE A 58 48.62 1.02 -25.64
N ASN A 59 49.14 1.37 -24.45
CA ASN A 59 50.36 0.85 -23.82
C ASN A 59 50.57 1.35 -22.36
N THR A 60 51.43 0.67 -21.59
CA THR A 60 52.19 1.23 -20.43
C THR A 60 53.62 1.57 -20.91
N PRO A 61 54.42 2.46 -20.27
CA PRO A 61 55.39 1.95 -19.28
C PRO A 61 55.91 2.95 -18.20
N ALA A 62 56.80 2.40 -17.37
CA ALA A 62 57.56 2.85 -16.20
C ALA A 62 58.32 4.22 -16.16
N SER A 63 58.48 4.71 -14.92
CA SER A 63 59.73 5.17 -14.24
C SER A 63 60.68 6.22 -14.87
N SER A 64 60.94 7.31 -14.12
CA SER A 64 62.31 7.85 -13.91
C SER A 64 62.39 8.90 -12.77
N THR A 65 63.53 8.91 -12.07
CA THR A 65 64.01 9.96 -11.13
C THR A 65 65.00 10.90 -11.84
N PRO A 66 65.28 12.13 -11.33
CA PRO A 66 66.55 12.29 -10.58
C PRO A 66 66.59 13.36 -9.45
N THR A 67 67.72 13.32 -8.72
CA THR A 67 68.39 14.22 -7.74
C THR A 67 68.51 15.70 -8.20
N SER A 68 68.91 16.75 -7.43
CA SER A 68 69.72 16.90 -6.19
C SER A 68 69.73 18.34 -5.58
N ASP A 69 69.79 18.46 -4.23
CA ASP A 69 70.66 19.29 -3.33
C ASP A 69 71.10 20.76 -3.64
N PRO A 70 71.78 21.51 -2.72
CA PRO A 70 71.62 21.76 -1.25
C PRO A 70 71.71 23.31 -0.97
N PRO A 71 72.53 23.91 -0.06
CA PRO A 71 72.91 23.72 1.38
C PRO A 71 72.56 25.03 2.21
N PRO A 72 73.31 25.58 3.21
CA PRO A 72 74.26 25.03 4.21
C PRO A 72 74.08 25.49 5.71
N ALA A 73 74.86 24.82 6.58
CA ALA A 73 75.68 25.35 7.71
C ALA A 73 75.20 25.36 9.18
N GLY A 74 75.99 24.70 10.05
CA GLY A 74 76.39 25.27 11.37
C GLY A 74 76.56 24.31 12.56
N GLY A 75 77.80 24.08 13.03
CA GLY A 75 78.09 23.79 14.46
C GLY A 75 78.84 22.48 14.81
N THR A 76 80.04 22.59 15.38
CA THR A 76 80.93 21.47 15.77
C THR A 76 81.44 21.65 17.21
N THR A 77 81.83 20.56 17.90
CA THR A 77 82.97 20.38 18.85
C THR A 77 82.64 19.62 20.16
N ALA A 78 83.68 18.95 20.70
CA ALA A 78 83.78 18.25 21.99
C ALA A 78 85.11 18.69 22.65
N PRO A 79 85.75 17.98 23.62
CA PRO A 79 85.30 17.17 24.76
C PRO A 79 85.94 17.69 26.11
N ARG A 80 85.84 16.95 27.23
CA ARG A 80 86.96 16.58 28.18
C ARG A 80 86.44 16.08 29.56
N ALA A 81 87.28 15.32 30.25
CA ALA A 81 86.97 14.46 31.41
C ALA A 81 87.31 15.04 32.80
N ASN A 82 86.86 14.35 33.86
CA ASN A 82 87.68 14.01 35.04
C ASN A 82 87.06 12.80 35.78
N GLY A 83 87.86 12.06 36.55
CA GLY A 83 87.42 10.81 37.23
C GLY A 83 88.02 10.62 38.63
N THR A 84 87.71 9.47 39.26
CA THR A 84 88.25 8.85 40.50
C THR A 84 87.22 7.75 40.91
N ALA A 85 87.51 6.65 41.61
CA ALA A 85 88.71 5.82 41.82
C ALA A 85 88.30 4.44 42.42
N ALA A 86 89.24 3.49 42.52
CA ALA A 86 89.26 2.30 43.40
C ALA A 86 88.38 1.04 43.09
N ALA A 87 89.03 0.06 42.44
CA ALA A 87 89.31 -1.32 42.90
C ALA A 87 88.21 -2.36 43.28
N PRO A 88 88.49 -3.70 43.18
CA PRO A 88 87.45 -4.74 43.01
C PRO A 88 87.32 -5.79 44.15
N ALA A 89 86.24 -6.58 44.12
CA ALA A 89 86.07 -7.83 44.88
C ALA A 89 85.20 -8.87 44.12
N ALA A 90 85.31 -10.15 44.49
CA ALA A 90 84.93 -11.33 43.69
C ALA A 90 83.55 -11.97 44.05
N PRO A 91 83.00 -12.93 43.26
CA PRO A 91 81.66 -13.53 43.45
C PRO A 91 81.69 -14.78 44.37
N PRO A 92 80.55 -15.37 44.83
CA PRO A 92 79.86 -16.47 44.08
C PRO A 92 78.30 -16.54 44.36
N PRO A 93 77.55 -17.68 44.40
CA PRO A 93 76.64 -18.04 43.30
C PRO A 93 75.20 -18.54 43.65
N ALA A 94 74.45 -18.91 42.60
CA ALA A 94 73.47 -20.02 42.50
C ALA A 94 71.97 -19.85 42.92
N SER A 95 71.12 -20.01 41.89
CA SER A 95 69.85 -20.78 41.81
C SER A 95 68.66 -20.53 42.76
N GLY A 96 67.51 -20.21 42.16
CA GLY A 96 66.16 -20.38 42.73
C GLY A 96 65.10 -20.40 41.61
N SER A 97 64.21 -21.39 41.59
CA SER A 97 63.19 -21.61 40.56
C SER A 97 61.85 -20.91 40.86
N ALA A 98 61.11 -20.50 39.82
CA ALA A 98 59.76 -19.93 39.90
C ALA A 98 58.88 -20.44 38.74
N PRO A 99 57.54 -20.51 38.90
CA PRO A 99 56.67 -21.26 38.00
C PRO A 99 56.33 -20.53 36.69
N SER A 100 55.87 -21.29 35.69
CA SER A 100 55.52 -20.81 34.35
C SER A 100 54.23 -19.99 34.30
N ASP A 101 54.36 -18.68 34.55
CA ASP A 101 53.35 -17.66 34.27
C ASP A 101 53.06 -17.61 32.75
N HIS A 102 51.86 -18.04 32.34
CA HIS A 102 51.46 -18.19 30.93
C HIS A 102 51.08 -16.82 30.31
N ARG A 103 52.07 -15.93 30.20
CA ARG A 103 51.94 -14.61 29.59
C ARG A 103 51.92 -14.68 28.07
N VAL A 104 50.77 -14.39 27.46
CA VAL A 104 50.69 -14.12 26.02
C VAL A 104 50.80 -12.61 25.79
N THR A 105 51.99 -12.17 25.38
CA THR A 105 52.28 -10.75 25.15
C THR A 105 51.82 -10.31 23.76
N ILE A 106 50.75 -9.51 23.70
CA ILE A 106 50.42 -8.67 22.54
C ILE A 106 50.81 -7.23 22.92
N PRO A 107 51.49 -6.46 22.07
CA PRO A 107 51.84 -5.08 22.39
C PRO A 107 50.58 -4.21 22.63
N PHE A 108 50.77 -3.09 23.32
CA PHE A 108 49.80 -2.00 23.57
C PHE A 108 48.53 -2.24 24.45
N THR A 109 48.22 -3.43 25.00
CA THR A 109 47.35 -3.52 26.20
C THR A 109 47.74 -4.65 27.17
N THR A 110 48.15 -4.30 28.40
CA THR A 110 48.28 -5.26 29.51
C THR A 110 46.95 -5.42 30.23
N ILE A 111 46.12 -6.37 29.79
CA ILE A 111 44.92 -6.76 30.52
C ILE A 111 45.34 -7.67 31.68
N VAL A 112 45.38 -7.12 32.89
CA VAL A 112 45.64 -7.89 34.11
C VAL A 112 44.35 -8.58 34.53
N VAL A 113 44.27 -9.88 34.32
CA VAL A 113 43.13 -10.70 34.78
C VAL A 113 43.42 -11.12 36.23
N THR A 114 42.90 -10.35 37.18
CA THR A 114 43.13 -10.55 38.63
C THR A 114 41.89 -11.06 39.36
N SER A 115 40.72 -10.92 38.77
CA SER A 115 39.42 -11.30 39.34
C SER A 115 38.60 -12.09 38.32
N PRO A 116 37.75 -13.05 38.75
CA PRO A 116 36.75 -13.66 37.87
C PRO A 116 35.79 -12.63 37.24
N LEU A 117 35.67 -11.44 37.84
CA LEU A 117 34.90 -10.31 37.34
C LEU A 117 35.52 -9.71 36.06
N ASP A 118 36.85 -9.73 35.92
CA ASP A 118 37.55 -9.20 34.73
C ASP A 118 37.26 -10.07 33.50
N VAL A 119 37.26 -11.40 33.67
CA VAL A 119 36.90 -12.38 32.64
C VAL A 119 35.44 -12.20 32.20
N ALA A 120 34.53 -11.99 33.15
CA ALA A 120 33.12 -11.73 32.86
C ALA A 120 32.93 -10.42 32.09
N LEU A 121 33.68 -9.36 32.42
CA LEU A 121 33.61 -8.07 31.73
C LEU A 121 34.08 -8.17 30.28
N ILE A 122 35.20 -8.86 30.02
CA ILE A 122 35.72 -9.09 28.67
C ILE A 122 34.74 -9.95 27.84
N GLY A 123 34.19 -11.01 28.45
CA GLY A 123 33.16 -11.85 27.83
C GLY A 123 31.90 -11.06 27.48
N ALA A 124 31.45 -10.16 28.35
CA ALA A 124 30.32 -9.26 28.08
C ALA A 124 30.62 -8.26 26.96
N LEU A 125 31.81 -7.64 26.96
CA LEU A 125 32.23 -6.70 25.90
C LEU A 125 32.29 -7.36 24.52
N ALA A 126 32.62 -8.65 24.43
CA ALA A 126 32.64 -9.39 23.16
C ALA A 126 31.24 -9.88 22.73
N THR A 127 30.42 -10.38 23.66
CA THR A 127 29.15 -11.04 23.35
C THR A 127 27.97 -10.09 23.18
N LEU A 128 27.90 -8.99 23.95
CA LEU A 128 26.82 -8.01 23.85
C LEU A 128 26.72 -7.31 22.48
N PRO A 129 27.79 -6.80 21.84
CA PRO A 129 27.67 -6.19 20.51
C PRO A 129 27.33 -7.22 19.43
N LEU A 130 27.76 -8.48 19.57
CA LEU A 130 27.38 -9.56 18.67
C LEU A 130 25.87 -9.86 18.76
N LEU A 131 25.35 -10.00 19.98
CA LEU A 131 23.92 -10.19 20.25
C LEU A 131 23.08 -9.00 19.76
N LEU A 132 23.55 -7.77 19.98
CA LEU A 132 22.91 -6.55 19.48
C LEU A 132 22.88 -6.51 17.94
N GLY A 133 23.96 -6.91 17.27
CA GLY A 133 24.03 -6.99 15.82
C GLY A 133 23.08 -8.04 15.23
N ILE A 134 23.03 -9.23 15.83
CA ILE A 134 22.08 -10.29 15.45
C ILE A 134 20.63 -9.82 15.67
N TRP A 135 20.33 -9.20 16.82
CA TRP A 135 19.01 -8.66 17.12
C TRP A 135 18.60 -7.55 16.13
N LEU A 136 19.52 -6.65 15.79
CA LEU A 136 19.28 -5.58 14.82
C LEU A 136 19.05 -6.14 13.40
N LEU A 137 19.78 -7.18 12.98
CA LEU A 137 19.54 -7.89 11.72
C LEU A 137 18.16 -8.54 11.69
N LEU A 138 17.75 -9.21 12.77
CA LEU A 138 16.41 -9.79 12.91
C LEU A 138 15.32 -8.71 12.93
N LEU A 139 15.57 -7.56 13.56
CA LEU A 139 14.66 -6.42 13.56
C LEU A 139 14.51 -5.82 12.15
N LEU A 140 15.60 -5.57 11.43
CA LEU A 140 15.54 -5.08 10.05
C LEU A 140 14.86 -6.09 9.12
N ARG A 141 15.11 -7.38 9.31
CA ARG A 141 14.44 -8.45 8.57
C ARG A 141 12.92 -8.47 8.84
N THR A 142 12.51 -8.49 10.11
CA THR A 142 11.07 -8.49 10.47
C THR A 142 10.37 -7.20 10.02
N LEU A 143 11.02 -6.04 10.11
CA LEU A 143 10.48 -4.77 9.60
C LEU A 143 10.37 -4.74 8.06
N THR A 144 11.31 -5.35 7.32
CA THR A 144 11.23 -5.43 5.86
C THR A 144 10.23 -6.46 5.38
N GLU A 145 10.11 -7.61 6.06
CA GLU A 145 9.06 -8.61 5.82
C GLU A 145 7.66 -8.03 6.12
N ALA A 146 7.50 -7.27 7.21
CA ALA A 146 6.25 -6.58 7.53
C ALA A 146 5.87 -5.50 6.51
N ARG A 147 6.85 -4.76 5.96
CA ARG A 147 6.62 -3.81 4.85
C ARG A 147 6.16 -4.55 3.58
N ARG A 148 6.84 -5.63 3.19
CA ARG A 148 6.46 -6.47 2.04
C ARG A 148 5.05 -7.05 2.17
N ALA A 149 4.65 -7.50 3.37
CA ALA A 149 3.31 -8.00 3.63
C ALA A 149 2.23 -6.92 3.44
N ARG A 150 2.46 -5.70 3.94
CA ARG A 150 1.56 -4.55 3.75
C ARG A 150 1.44 -4.16 2.27
N ASP A 151 2.57 -4.07 1.56
CA ASP A 151 2.58 -3.74 0.13
C ASP A 151 1.85 -4.81 -0.71
N ALA A 152 1.99 -6.10 -0.35
CA ALA A 152 1.27 -7.19 -1.00
C ALA A 152 -0.25 -7.10 -0.78
N GLN A 153 -0.71 -6.80 0.43
CA GLN A 153 -2.14 -6.59 0.72
C GLN A 153 -2.70 -5.38 -0.05
N ILE A 154 -2.00 -4.24 -0.06
CA ILE A 154 -2.40 -3.05 -0.82
C ILE A 154 -2.51 -3.37 -2.33
N ARG A 155 -1.57 -4.12 -2.88
CA ARG A 155 -1.59 -4.54 -4.29
C ARG A 155 -2.78 -5.46 -4.61
N LEU A 156 -3.10 -6.41 -3.73
CA LEU A 156 -4.23 -7.31 -3.91
C LEU A 156 -5.57 -6.56 -3.84
N THR A 157 -5.73 -5.59 -2.94
CA THR A 157 -6.96 -4.77 -2.88
C THR A 157 -7.11 -3.86 -4.11
N LEU A 158 -6.04 -3.17 -4.54
CA LEU A 158 -6.10 -2.37 -5.77
C LEU A 158 -6.39 -3.22 -7.02
N ALA A 159 -5.83 -4.43 -7.13
CA ALA A 159 -6.09 -5.31 -8.28
C ALA A 159 -7.51 -5.89 -8.26
N ALA A 160 -8.07 -6.18 -7.10
CA ALA A 160 -9.47 -6.59 -6.96
C ALA A 160 -10.42 -5.47 -7.42
N ASP A 161 -10.18 -4.23 -6.98
CA ASP A 161 -10.96 -3.04 -7.39
C ASP A 161 -10.85 -2.75 -8.91
N LEU A 162 -9.73 -3.15 -9.55
CA LEU A 162 -9.46 -2.98 -10.98
C LEU A 162 -9.80 -4.21 -11.83
N GLY A 163 -10.22 -5.33 -11.24
CA GLY A 163 -10.47 -6.60 -11.95
C GLY A 163 -9.24 -7.26 -12.58
N LEU A 164 -8.02 -6.87 -12.18
CA LEU A 164 -6.76 -7.34 -12.76
C LEU A 164 -6.35 -8.72 -12.22
N ARG A 165 -5.77 -9.56 -13.09
CA ARG A 165 -5.36 -10.92 -12.69
C ARG A 165 -4.03 -10.90 -11.94
N PRO A 166 -3.77 -11.84 -11.01
CA PRO A 166 -2.53 -11.88 -10.22
C PRO A 166 -1.21 -11.90 -11.00
N ARG A 167 -1.23 -12.25 -12.29
CA ARG A 167 -0.04 -12.25 -13.18
C ARG A 167 0.26 -10.88 -13.79
N GLU A 168 -0.74 -10.02 -13.94
CA GLU A 168 -0.62 -8.64 -14.47
C GLU A 168 -0.11 -7.67 -13.39
N LEU A 169 -0.29 -8.05 -12.11
CA LEU A 169 0.21 -7.36 -10.93
C LEU A 169 1.74 -7.32 -10.82
N THR A 170 2.44 -8.32 -11.34
CA THR A 170 3.90 -8.49 -11.16
C THR A 170 4.75 -7.43 -11.87
N SER A 171 4.22 -6.81 -12.92
CA SER A 171 4.91 -5.77 -13.72
C SER A 171 4.53 -4.34 -13.34
N LEU A 172 3.51 -4.14 -12.49
CA LEU A 172 3.01 -2.82 -12.14
C LEU A 172 3.57 -2.35 -10.79
N THR A 173 4.24 -1.20 -10.78
CA THR A 173 4.69 -0.55 -9.55
C THR A 173 3.48 -0.06 -8.74
N THR A 174 3.63 0.06 -7.42
CA THR A 174 2.54 0.52 -6.54
C THR A 174 2.02 1.91 -6.97
N ASN A 175 2.92 2.81 -7.42
CA ASN A 175 2.54 4.12 -7.98
C ASN A 175 1.82 4.02 -9.34
N ALA A 176 2.16 3.05 -10.19
CA ALA A 176 1.43 2.80 -11.42
C ALA A 176 0.01 2.30 -11.13
N LEU A 177 -0.17 1.42 -10.14
CA LEU A 177 -1.49 0.95 -9.69
C LEU A 177 -2.34 2.08 -9.10
N PHE A 178 -1.76 2.98 -8.30
CA PHE A 178 -2.47 4.17 -7.82
C PHE A 178 -2.90 5.09 -8.96
N LYS A 179 -2.02 5.38 -9.94
CA LYS A 179 -2.38 6.16 -11.14
C LYS A 179 -3.40 5.44 -12.02
N LEU A 180 -3.39 4.11 -12.07
CA LEU A 180 -4.41 3.32 -12.76
C LEU A 180 -5.76 3.41 -12.04
N ARG A 181 -5.77 3.32 -10.69
CA ARG A 181 -6.95 3.50 -9.84
C ARG A 181 -7.56 4.89 -10.01
N GLU A 182 -6.72 5.92 -10.03
CA GLU A 182 -7.12 7.32 -10.24
C GLU A 182 -7.72 7.54 -11.64
N LYS A 183 -7.06 7.05 -12.70
CA LYS A 183 -7.62 7.06 -14.07
C LYS A 183 -8.86 6.18 -14.25
N ALA A 184 -8.97 5.10 -13.48
CA ALA A 184 -10.16 4.25 -13.47
C ALA A 184 -11.33 4.92 -12.73
N ALA A 185 -11.06 5.78 -11.74
CA ALA A 185 -12.08 6.39 -10.89
C ALA A 185 -12.96 7.43 -11.59
N PHE A 186 -12.48 8.10 -12.64
CA PHE A 186 -13.22 9.17 -13.34
C PHE A 186 -13.66 8.77 -14.74
N ASP A 187 -14.86 9.18 -15.14
CA ASP A 187 -15.40 9.00 -16.49
C ASP A 187 -14.72 9.95 -17.47
N GLU A 188 -14.26 9.45 -18.61
CA GLU A 188 -13.45 10.22 -19.56
C GLU A 188 -14.25 11.28 -20.32
N LEU A 189 -15.55 11.03 -20.55
CA LEU A 189 -16.43 11.99 -21.23
C LEU A 189 -16.80 13.17 -20.32
N THR A 190 -17.20 12.88 -19.08
CA THR A 190 -17.85 13.85 -18.19
C THR A 190 -16.96 14.33 -17.03
N GLY A 191 -15.87 13.63 -16.74
CA GLY A 191 -14.98 13.91 -15.61
C GLY A 191 -15.65 13.82 -14.24
N VAL A 192 -16.76 13.08 -14.10
CA VAL A 192 -17.35 12.71 -12.80
C VAL A 192 -16.85 11.33 -12.38
N LEU A 193 -17.18 10.86 -11.18
CA LEU A 193 -16.80 9.51 -10.76
C LEU A 193 -17.45 8.43 -11.64
N ARG A 194 -16.72 7.40 -12.06
CA ARG A 194 -17.32 6.18 -12.62
C ARG A 194 -18.10 5.44 -11.54
N ARG A 195 -19.18 4.76 -11.93
CA ARG A 195 -20.04 3.93 -11.06
C ARG A 195 -19.29 3.19 -9.94
N ALA A 196 -18.25 2.40 -10.28
CA ALA A 196 -17.54 1.58 -9.29
C ALA A 196 -16.88 2.42 -8.18
N ALA A 197 -16.18 3.51 -8.53
CA ALA A 197 -15.57 4.41 -7.56
C ALA A 197 -16.62 5.19 -6.77
N GLY A 198 -17.64 5.73 -7.46
CA GLY A 198 -18.72 6.48 -6.83
C GLY A 198 -19.53 5.68 -5.80
N ILE A 199 -19.83 4.41 -6.10
CA ILE A 199 -20.52 3.51 -5.15
C ILE A 199 -19.66 3.23 -3.92
N SER A 200 -18.36 2.94 -4.09
CA SER A 200 -17.48 2.74 -2.94
C SER A 200 -17.38 3.99 -2.05
N LEU A 201 -17.28 5.18 -2.64
CA LEU A 201 -17.32 6.45 -1.89
C LEU A 201 -18.68 6.65 -1.19
N ALA A 202 -19.80 6.32 -1.84
CA ALA A 202 -21.13 6.39 -1.25
C ALA A 202 -21.30 5.46 -0.02
N GLU A 203 -20.75 4.24 -0.07
CA GLU A 203 -20.75 3.31 1.07
C GLU A 203 -20.02 3.90 2.29
N HIS A 204 -18.88 4.57 2.07
CA HIS A 204 -18.13 5.24 3.14
C HIS A 204 -18.93 6.40 3.76
N GLU A 205 -19.57 7.25 2.94
CA GLU A 205 -20.39 8.36 3.44
C GLU A 205 -21.69 7.89 4.12
N ILE A 206 -22.32 6.80 3.65
CA ILE A 206 -23.45 6.16 4.34
C ILE A 206 -23.01 5.64 5.72
N ALA A 207 -21.88 4.93 5.81
CA ALA A 207 -21.34 4.43 7.07
C ALA A 207 -20.90 5.58 8.01
N ARG A 208 -20.47 6.72 7.48
CA ARG A 208 -20.21 7.95 8.24
C ARG A 208 -21.51 8.56 8.77
N ALA A 209 -22.50 8.78 7.90
CA ALA A 209 -23.79 9.36 8.26
C ALA A 209 -24.53 8.51 9.32
N GLN A 210 -24.54 7.18 9.18
CA GLN A 210 -25.11 6.26 10.18
C GLN A 210 -24.42 6.36 11.56
N ARG A 211 -23.09 6.45 11.59
CA ARG A 211 -22.32 6.60 12.85
C ARG A 211 -22.59 7.93 13.54
N HIS A 212 -22.62 9.03 12.79
CA HIS A 212 -22.82 10.38 13.33
C HIS A 212 -24.30 10.80 13.45
N ARG A 213 -25.23 9.97 12.95
CA ARG A 213 -26.67 10.26 12.86
C ARG A 213 -26.99 11.56 12.10
N THR A 214 -26.17 11.90 11.11
CA THR A 214 -26.43 13.02 10.21
C THR A 214 -27.34 12.59 9.05
N PRO A 215 -28.18 13.49 8.51
CA PRO A 215 -28.97 13.18 7.33
C PRO A 215 -28.05 13.02 6.11
N LEU A 216 -28.42 12.16 5.18
CA LEU A 216 -27.76 12.01 3.89
C LEU A 216 -28.84 11.76 2.86
N ALA A 217 -28.76 12.40 1.70
CA ALA A 217 -29.70 12.22 0.61
C ALA A 217 -28.98 11.74 -0.66
N VAL A 218 -29.66 10.93 -1.46
CA VAL A 218 -29.20 10.48 -2.76
C VAL A 218 -30.21 10.91 -3.81
N ALA A 219 -29.73 11.59 -4.86
CA ALA A 219 -30.51 11.89 -6.06
C ALA A 219 -30.10 10.93 -7.16
N PHE A 220 -31.08 10.25 -7.76
CA PHE A 220 -30.89 9.48 -9.00
C PHE A 220 -31.42 10.31 -10.15
N ILE A 221 -30.61 10.50 -11.18
CA ILE A 221 -30.81 11.49 -12.26
C ILE A 221 -30.69 10.77 -13.60
N ASP A 222 -31.51 11.16 -14.57
CA ASP A 222 -31.55 10.59 -15.92
C ASP A 222 -31.73 11.75 -16.91
N VAL A 223 -30.89 11.79 -17.95
CA VAL A 223 -30.86 12.87 -18.95
C VAL A 223 -31.99 12.71 -19.97
N ASP A 224 -32.94 13.64 -19.96
CA ASP A 224 -34.10 13.59 -20.84
C ASP A 224 -33.70 13.99 -22.28
N GLY A 225 -34.08 13.18 -23.27
CA GLY A 225 -33.91 13.53 -24.69
C GLY A 225 -32.56 13.14 -25.30
N LEU A 226 -31.71 12.38 -24.60
CA LEU A 226 -30.39 11.99 -25.11
C LEU A 226 -30.47 11.17 -26.41
N LYS A 227 -31.46 10.27 -26.51
CA LYS A 227 -31.64 9.45 -27.71
C LYS A 227 -32.04 10.31 -28.90
N GLU A 228 -32.98 11.22 -28.73
CA GLU A 228 -33.45 12.14 -29.76
C GLU A 228 -32.33 13.08 -30.24
N ALA A 229 -31.44 13.51 -29.34
CA ALA A 229 -30.24 14.28 -29.71
C ALA A 229 -29.25 13.42 -30.53
N ASN A 230 -28.99 12.19 -30.11
CA ASN A 230 -28.14 11.24 -30.84
C ASN A 230 -28.70 10.91 -32.24
N ASP A 231 -30.00 10.66 -32.34
CA ASP A 231 -30.66 10.22 -33.58
C ASP A 231 -30.80 11.38 -34.58
N ARG A 232 -30.93 12.64 -34.12
CA ARG A 232 -31.07 13.83 -34.96
C ARG A 232 -29.74 14.45 -35.38
N ASP A 233 -28.83 14.65 -34.43
CA ASP A 233 -27.63 15.46 -34.62
C ASP A 233 -26.32 14.64 -34.45
N GLY A 234 -26.45 13.35 -34.13
CA GLY A 234 -25.33 12.42 -33.96
C GLY A 234 -24.76 12.37 -32.54
N HIS A 235 -23.96 11.34 -32.27
CA HIS A 235 -23.38 11.08 -30.95
C HIS A 235 -22.55 12.23 -30.37
N ALA A 236 -21.97 13.09 -31.22
CA ALA A 236 -21.20 14.26 -30.77
C ALA A 236 -22.06 15.30 -30.02
N GLU A 237 -23.35 15.45 -30.36
CA GLU A 237 -24.27 16.33 -29.62
C GLU A 237 -24.79 15.65 -28.35
N GLY A 238 -25.05 14.34 -28.36
CA GLY A 238 -25.36 13.60 -27.13
C GLY A 238 -24.22 13.65 -26.11
N ASP A 239 -22.98 13.53 -26.57
CA ASP A 239 -21.78 13.71 -25.76
C ASP A 239 -21.64 15.14 -25.19
N LYS A 240 -22.08 16.17 -25.93
CA LYS A 240 -22.13 17.55 -25.43
C LYS A 240 -23.23 17.72 -24.37
N LEU A 241 -24.41 17.14 -24.59
CA LEU A 241 -25.51 17.15 -23.62
C LEU A 241 -25.09 16.48 -22.30
N LEU A 242 -24.47 15.31 -22.37
CA LEU A 242 -23.93 14.58 -21.21
C LEU A 242 -22.87 15.41 -20.46
N ARG A 243 -21.93 16.04 -21.19
CA ARG A 243 -20.93 16.94 -20.60
C ARG A 243 -21.56 18.16 -19.94
N GLY A 244 -22.55 18.76 -20.57
CA GLY A 244 -23.23 19.94 -20.06
C GLY A 244 -24.06 19.65 -18.81
N VAL A 245 -24.84 18.56 -18.78
CA VAL A 245 -25.57 18.14 -17.57
C VAL A 245 -24.60 17.79 -16.44
N ALA A 246 -23.53 17.04 -16.73
CA ALA A 246 -22.51 16.74 -15.73
C ALA A 246 -21.84 18.01 -15.17
N GLN A 247 -21.60 19.02 -16.00
CA GLN A 247 -21.05 20.30 -15.57
C GLN A 247 -22.04 21.11 -14.71
N ALA A 248 -23.29 21.23 -15.15
CA ALA A 248 -24.35 21.90 -14.37
C ALA A 248 -24.55 21.24 -12.99
N LEU A 249 -24.47 19.90 -12.92
CA LEU A 249 -24.46 19.16 -11.66
C LEU A 249 -23.22 19.49 -10.83
N LYS A 250 -22.00 19.49 -11.38
CA LYS A 250 -20.79 19.88 -10.63
C LYS A 250 -20.90 21.28 -10.04
N ASP A 251 -21.34 22.26 -10.84
CA ASP A 251 -21.36 23.68 -10.43
C ASP A 251 -22.43 23.98 -9.37
N GLY A 252 -23.49 23.17 -9.29
CA GLY A 252 -24.51 23.26 -8.24
C GLY A 252 -24.29 22.38 -7.01
N LEU A 253 -23.25 21.55 -7.02
CA LEU A 253 -22.83 20.68 -5.93
C LEU A 253 -21.66 21.30 -5.16
N ARG A 254 -21.47 20.85 -3.92
CA ARG A 254 -20.36 21.28 -3.06
C ARG A 254 -19.19 20.30 -3.16
N GLY A 255 -18.03 20.70 -2.65
CA GLY A 255 -16.84 19.85 -2.65
C GLY A 255 -16.97 18.54 -1.86
N GLU A 256 -17.88 18.49 -0.88
CA GLU A 256 -18.22 17.29 -0.12
C GLU A 256 -19.34 16.43 -0.75
N ASP A 257 -20.09 16.96 -1.73
CA ASP A 257 -21.11 16.18 -2.44
C ASP A 257 -20.43 15.27 -3.48
N LEU A 258 -20.88 14.02 -3.60
CA LEU A 258 -20.36 13.10 -4.62
C LEU A 258 -21.23 13.14 -5.87
N LEU A 259 -20.62 13.25 -7.04
CA LEU A 259 -21.28 13.07 -8.33
C LEU A 259 -20.64 11.92 -9.09
N LEU A 260 -21.45 10.94 -9.50
CA LEU A 260 -21.01 9.81 -10.31
C LEU A 260 -21.93 9.59 -11.52
N ARG A 261 -21.36 9.01 -12.58
CA ARG A 261 -22.08 8.50 -13.74
C ARG A 261 -22.37 7.02 -13.49
N TYR A 262 -23.66 6.70 -13.32
CA TYR A 262 -24.13 5.36 -12.97
C TYR A 262 -24.39 4.51 -14.21
N GLY A 263 -24.88 5.13 -15.29
CA GLY A 263 -25.24 4.49 -16.56
C GLY A 263 -24.78 5.31 -17.78
N GLY A 264 -25.46 5.14 -18.91
CA GLY A 264 -25.16 5.92 -20.13
C GLY A 264 -25.56 7.38 -19.98
N ASP A 265 -26.83 7.60 -19.65
CA ASP A 265 -27.55 8.83 -19.34
C ASP A 265 -27.80 9.04 -17.83
N GLU A 266 -27.58 8.00 -17.02
CA GLU A 266 -27.87 8.03 -15.59
C GLU A 266 -26.71 8.61 -14.76
N PHE A 267 -27.03 9.57 -13.90
CA PHE A 267 -26.13 10.16 -12.90
C PHE A 267 -26.68 9.94 -11.49
N VAL A 268 -25.80 9.90 -10.50
CA VAL A 268 -26.18 9.83 -9.09
C VAL A 268 -25.41 10.89 -8.31
N CYS A 269 -26.14 11.68 -7.53
CA CYS A 269 -25.57 12.62 -6.56
C CYS A 269 -25.75 12.05 -5.15
N VAL A 270 -24.69 12.00 -4.35
CA VAL A 270 -24.75 11.73 -2.90
C VAL A 270 -24.50 13.03 -2.18
N LEU A 271 -25.38 13.39 -1.26
CA LEU A 271 -25.42 14.67 -0.57
C LEU A 271 -25.29 14.41 0.94
N PRO A 272 -24.07 14.38 1.49
CA PRO A 272 -23.86 14.29 2.94
C PRO A 272 -24.50 15.47 3.68
N GLU A 273 -24.83 15.24 4.95
CA GLU A 273 -25.35 16.25 5.88
C GLU A 273 -26.60 17.01 5.35
N THR A 274 -27.36 16.38 4.44
CA THR A 274 -28.45 16.98 3.67
C THR A 274 -29.72 16.13 3.77
N THR A 275 -30.84 16.75 4.17
CA THR A 275 -32.18 16.12 4.18
C THR A 275 -32.80 16.06 2.78
N ALA A 276 -33.74 15.16 2.51
CA ALA A 276 -34.43 15.07 1.22
C ALA A 276 -35.09 16.38 0.79
N ARG A 277 -35.59 17.20 1.74
CA ARG A 277 -36.16 18.52 1.43
C ARG A 277 -35.10 19.50 0.91
N ALA A 278 -33.94 19.56 1.57
CA ALA A 278 -32.83 20.41 1.16
C ALA A 278 -32.18 19.92 -0.16
N ALA A 279 -32.02 18.61 -0.30
CA ALA A 279 -31.58 17.96 -1.54
C ALA A 279 -32.50 18.29 -2.71
N ARG A 280 -33.83 18.20 -2.53
CA ARG A 280 -34.81 18.54 -3.58
C ARG A 280 -34.75 20.00 -3.98
N ALA A 281 -34.53 20.92 -3.05
CA ALA A 281 -34.33 22.32 -3.36
C ALA A 281 -33.04 22.53 -4.19
N LYS A 282 -31.90 21.95 -3.76
CA LYS A 282 -30.61 22.03 -4.46
C LYS A 282 -30.70 21.46 -5.89
N VAL A 283 -31.21 20.24 -6.05
CA VAL A 283 -31.30 19.59 -7.38
C VAL A 283 -32.29 20.35 -8.29
N ARG A 284 -33.39 20.92 -7.77
CA ARG A 284 -34.28 21.79 -8.56
C ARG A 284 -33.65 23.09 -9.00
N SER A 285 -32.81 23.74 -8.18
CA SER A 285 -32.09 24.92 -8.65
C SER A 285 -31.12 24.58 -9.78
N VAL A 286 -30.45 23.42 -9.71
CA VAL A 286 -29.59 22.95 -10.81
C VAL A 286 -30.39 22.63 -12.07
N GLN A 287 -31.53 21.94 -11.92
CA GLN A 287 -32.44 21.66 -13.03
C GLN A 287 -32.90 22.94 -13.72
N ALA A 288 -33.28 23.96 -12.95
CA ALA A 288 -33.71 25.26 -13.49
C ALA A 288 -32.59 26.04 -14.22
N GLU A 289 -31.32 25.90 -13.83
CA GLU A 289 -30.20 26.49 -14.58
C GLU A 289 -29.84 25.66 -15.83
N ALA A 290 -29.90 24.33 -15.74
CA ALA A 290 -29.69 23.43 -16.88
C ALA A 290 -30.78 23.63 -17.96
N ASP A 291 -32.04 23.78 -17.56
CA ASP A 291 -33.18 24.04 -18.46
C ASP A 291 -32.98 25.33 -19.27
N LYS A 292 -32.41 26.40 -18.69
CA LYS A 292 -32.08 27.65 -19.41
C LYS A 292 -31.01 27.45 -20.49
N ALA A 293 -30.10 26.50 -20.27
CA ALA A 293 -29.12 26.08 -21.25
C ALA A 293 -29.66 25.03 -22.25
N GLY A 294 -30.97 24.73 -22.22
CA GLY A 294 -31.62 23.75 -23.09
C GLY A 294 -31.41 22.29 -22.68
N MET A 295 -30.83 22.04 -21.51
CA MET A 295 -30.46 20.70 -21.03
C MET A 295 -31.48 20.24 -19.98
N ARG A 296 -32.20 19.16 -20.28
CA ARG A 296 -33.24 18.62 -19.38
C ARG A 296 -32.78 17.32 -18.74
N PHE A 297 -33.18 17.11 -17.50
CA PHE A 297 -33.03 15.85 -16.80
C PHE A 297 -34.17 15.63 -15.81
N SER A 298 -34.56 14.37 -15.62
CA SER A 298 -35.48 13.94 -14.59
C SER A 298 -34.70 13.44 -13.38
N PHE A 299 -35.27 13.54 -12.17
CA PHE A 299 -34.64 13.02 -10.97
C PHE A 299 -35.62 12.48 -9.92
N GLY A 300 -35.17 11.49 -9.15
CA GLY A 300 -35.81 10.97 -7.95
C GLY A 300 -34.87 11.06 -6.75
N LEU A 301 -35.40 11.05 -5.52
CA LEU A 301 -34.62 11.25 -4.30
C LEU A 301 -34.91 10.18 -3.25
N ALA A 302 -33.93 9.92 -2.41
CA ALA A 302 -34.13 9.19 -1.16
C ALA A 302 -33.26 9.77 -0.05
N GLU A 303 -33.82 9.95 1.14
CA GLU A 303 -33.06 10.20 2.37
C GLU A 303 -32.67 8.86 3.01
N LEU A 304 -31.47 8.80 3.59
CA LEU A 304 -30.91 7.64 4.27
C LEU A 304 -31.74 7.25 5.51
N GLN A 305 -32.16 5.99 5.56
CA GLN A 305 -32.84 5.38 6.70
C GLN A 305 -31.88 4.44 7.44
N ARG A 306 -32.22 4.11 8.70
CA ARG A 306 -31.37 3.31 9.60
C ARG A 306 -31.05 1.89 9.11
N SER A 307 -31.90 1.33 8.25
CA SER A 307 -31.82 -0.04 7.74
C SER A 307 -31.18 -0.15 6.35
N ASP A 308 -30.75 0.97 5.76
CA ASP A 308 -30.29 0.98 4.38
C ASP A 308 -28.82 0.58 4.24
N ASP A 309 -28.55 -0.19 3.20
CA ASP A 309 -27.27 -0.20 2.50
C ASP A 309 -27.34 0.74 1.28
N VAL A 310 -26.22 0.89 0.57
CA VAL A 310 -26.14 1.71 -0.65
C VAL A 310 -27.13 1.28 -1.73
N VAL A 311 -27.42 -0.03 -1.82
CA VAL A 311 -28.28 -0.62 -2.86
C VAL A 311 -29.75 -0.28 -2.59
N ALA A 312 -30.20 -0.44 -1.35
CA ALA A 312 -31.56 -0.09 -0.92
C ALA A 312 -31.83 1.41 -1.04
N LEU A 313 -30.86 2.26 -0.68
CA LEU A 313 -30.97 3.71 -0.80
C LEU A 313 -31.11 4.15 -2.27
N LEU A 314 -30.25 3.63 -3.15
CA LEU A 314 -30.30 3.89 -4.59
C LEU A 314 -31.62 3.39 -5.20
N ALA A 315 -32.05 2.18 -4.87
CA ALA A 315 -33.28 1.59 -5.39
C ALA A 315 -34.55 2.36 -4.98
N ARG A 316 -34.53 3.13 -3.88
CA ARG A 316 -35.61 4.06 -3.54
C ARG A 316 -35.56 5.35 -4.36
N ALA A 317 -34.37 5.91 -4.60
CA ALA A 317 -34.22 7.13 -5.40
C ALA A 317 -34.60 6.87 -6.87
N ASP A 318 -34.14 5.74 -7.42
CA ASP A 318 -34.55 5.20 -8.74
C ASP A 318 -36.07 4.97 -8.81
N ARG A 319 -36.69 4.38 -7.78
CA ARG A 319 -38.15 4.24 -7.75
C ARG A 319 -38.90 5.57 -7.78
N GLU A 320 -38.42 6.60 -7.08
CA GLU A 320 -39.06 7.92 -7.16
C GLU A 320 -38.93 8.54 -8.56
N LEU A 321 -37.79 8.33 -9.23
CA LEU A 321 -37.56 8.75 -10.62
C LEU A 321 -38.52 8.02 -11.57
N TYR A 322 -38.66 6.71 -11.43
CA TYR A 322 -39.61 5.90 -12.21
C TYR A 322 -41.05 6.39 -12.00
N ASP A 323 -41.48 6.59 -10.75
CA ASP A 323 -42.82 7.09 -10.42
C ASP A 323 -43.06 8.52 -10.95
N PHE A 324 -42.01 9.33 -11.10
CA PHE A 324 -42.08 10.66 -11.71
C PHE A 324 -42.26 10.58 -13.23
N LYS A 325 -41.41 9.81 -13.93
CA LYS A 325 -41.51 9.62 -15.39
C LYS A 325 -42.81 8.92 -15.80
N ALA A 326 -43.29 7.96 -14.99
CA ALA A 326 -44.58 7.31 -15.20
C ALA A 326 -45.76 8.30 -15.15
N LYS A 327 -45.73 9.27 -14.22
CA LYS A 327 -46.76 10.34 -14.13
C LYS A 327 -46.72 11.33 -15.30
N ARG A 328 -45.56 11.48 -15.96
CA ARG A 328 -45.39 12.30 -17.17
C ARG A 328 -45.76 11.55 -18.46
N GLY A 329 -46.03 10.24 -18.37
CA GLY A 329 -46.32 9.40 -19.54
C GLY A 329 -45.07 8.99 -20.34
N GLU A 330 -43.87 9.13 -19.75
CA GLU A 330 -42.60 9.05 -20.47
C GLU A 330 -41.99 7.63 -20.51
N ILE A 331 -42.61 6.60 -19.92
CA ILE A 331 -42.07 5.23 -19.88
C ILE A 331 -43.04 4.15 -20.36
N VAL A 332 -42.56 3.35 -21.31
CA VAL A 332 -43.07 2.01 -21.65
C VAL A 332 -42.44 0.97 -20.71
N GLN A 333 -43.29 0.28 -19.95
CA GLN A 333 -43.04 -0.84 -19.01
C GLN A 333 -41.58 -1.36 -18.83
N LEU A 334 -41.03 -1.19 -17.62
CA LEU A 334 -40.09 -2.15 -17.02
C LEU A 334 -40.82 -3.07 -16.02
N PRO A 335 -40.42 -4.37 -15.91
CA PRO A 335 -41.02 -5.28 -14.94
C PRO A 335 -40.53 -4.99 -13.50
N PRO A 336 -41.36 -5.22 -12.47
CA PRO A 336 -41.04 -4.83 -11.10
C PRO A 336 -39.84 -5.62 -10.52
N PRO A 337 -38.99 -4.97 -9.68
CA PRO A 337 -37.83 -5.61 -9.08
C PRO A 337 -38.26 -6.69 -8.07
N GLY A 338 -38.10 -7.96 -8.46
CA GLY A 338 -38.37 -9.12 -7.58
C GLY A 338 -38.68 -10.45 -8.29
N THR A 339 -39.05 -10.44 -9.57
CA THR A 339 -39.57 -11.66 -10.24
C THR A 339 -38.50 -12.62 -10.79
N ALA A 340 -37.23 -12.20 -10.88
CA ALA A 340 -36.14 -12.98 -11.46
C ALA A 340 -35.87 -14.34 -10.78
N ARG A 341 -36.30 -14.52 -9.51
CA ARG A 341 -35.96 -15.72 -8.72
C ARG A 341 -36.82 -16.96 -8.99
N LYS A 342 -37.99 -16.84 -9.66
CA LYS A 342 -38.89 -17.99 -9.92
C LYS A 342 -38.69 -18.71 -11.26
N ARG A 343 -37.95 -18.13 -12.23
CA ARG A 343 -37.89 -18.68 -13.60
C ARG A 343 -36.83 -19.78 -13.80
N LYS A 344 -35.90 -19.96 -12.86
CA LYS A 344 -34.83 -20.99 -12.95
C LYS A 344 -35.20 -22.36 -12.35
N GLN A 345 -36.28 -22.45 -11.54
CA GLN A 345 -36.73 -23.72 -10.94
C GLN A 345 -37.76 -24.49 -11.80
N ARG A 346 -38.49 -23.85 -12.72
CA ARG A 346 -39.48 -24.53 -13.59
C ARG A 346 -38.90 -25.14 -14.88
N ARG A 347 -37.58 -25.16 -15.04
CA ARG A 347 -36.86 -25.76 -16.20
C ARG A 347 -35.99 -26.97 -15.83
N ALA A 348 -36.18 -27.52 -14.63
CA ALA A 348 -35.50 -28.71 -14.13
C ALA A 348 -36.50 -29.77 -13.65
N SER A 349 -37.72 -29.76 -14.20
CA SER A 349 -38.86 -30.60 -13.75
C SER A 349 -39.88 -30.86 -14.87
N ALA A 350 -39.44 -30.70 -16.12
CA ALA A 350 -40.19 -30.95 -17.36
C ALA A 350 -39.17 -31.37 -18.43
#